data_AF-A0A017HEX8-F1
#
_entry.id   AF-A0A017HEX8-F1
#
_cell.length_a   1.000
_cell.length_b   1.000
_cell.length_c   1.000
_cell.angle_alpha   90.00
_cell.angle_beta   90.00
_cell.angle_gamma   90.00
#
_symmetry.space_group_name_H-M   'P 1'
#
loop_
_entity.id
_entity.type
_entity.pdbx_description
1 polymer ?
#
loop_
_entity_poly.entity_id
_entity_poly.type
_entity_poly.pdbx_seq_one_letter_code
_entity_poly.pdbx_strand_id
1 'polypeptide(L)'
;MPPFLLFVPLLIMAAGCTQFPQIDARVPEAERTGPPPALIDVLPLLAQADAAQRSQRLTPATGAALGARAQALSAQAAPHTARPARPAAQDARLQALTTRAEALRAAPVIAPADRDRLETGAIRPAALQ
;
A
#
# COMPACT_ATOMS: atom_id res chain seq x y z
N MET A 1 -12.75 65.76 12.80
CA MET A 1 -11.92 64.80 12.04
C MET A 1 -12.86 63.94 11.21
N PRO A 2 -12.72 63.89 9.88
CA PRO A 2 -13.71 63.23 9.02
C PRO A 2 -13.70 61.70 9.26
N PRO A 3 -14.86 61.06 9.44
CA PRO A 3 -14.97 59.62 9.71
C PRO A 3 -14.46 58.73 8.55
N PHE A 4 -14.24 59.33 7.38
CA PHE A 4 -13.69 58.67 6.20
C PHE A 4 -12.29 58.06 6.41
N LEU A 5 -11.47 58.67 7.27
CA LEU A 5 -10.09 58.18 7.51
C LEU A 5 -10.04 56.84 8.26
N LEU A 6 -11.11 56.47 8.97
CA LEU A 6 -11.19 55.22 9.75
C LEU A 6 -11.65 54.02 8.90
N PHE A 7 -12.36 54.26 7.80
CA PHE A 7 -12.84 53.21 6.90
C PHE A 7 -11.77 52.69 5.93
N VAL A 8 -10.79 53.53 5.57
CA VAL A 8 -9.70 53.19 4.65
C VAL A 8 -8.88 51.96 5.11
N PRO A 9 -8.39 51.87 6.36
CA PRO A 9 -7.62 50.69 6.79
C PRO A 9 -8.47 49.41 6.85
N LEU A 10 -9.76 49.52 7.16
CA LEU A 10 -10.69 48.39 7.19
C LEU A 10 -10.90 47.81 5.78
N LEU A 11 -11.06 48.68 4.78
CA LEU A 11 -11.19 48.29 3.37
C LEU A 11 -9.91 47.65 2.82
N ILE A 12 -8.73 48.17 3.21
CA ILE A 12 -7.43 47.60 2.82
C ILE A 12 -7.23 46.20 3.43
N MET A 13 -7.60 45.99 4.69
CA MET A 13 -7.52 44.67 5.32
C MET A 13 -8.50 43.67 4.70
N ALA A 14 -9.73 44.09 4.40
CA ALA A 14 -10.72 43.22 3.76
C ALA A 14 -10.30 42.81 2.33
N ALA A 15 -9.71 43.73 1.56
CA ALA A 15 -9.20 43.42 0.22
C ALA A 15 -8.03 42.43 0.24
N GLY A 16 -7.12 42.57 1.22
CA GLY A 16 -5.99 41.67 1.41
C GLY A 16 -6.37 40.22 1.74
N CYS A 17 -7.55 39.99 2.31
CA CYS A 17 -8.02 38.63 2.61
C CYS A 17 -8.56 37.85 1.38
N THR A 18 -8.77 38.52 0.25
CA THR A 18 -9.35 37.88 -0.95
C THR A 18 -8.33 37.66 -2.08
N GLN A 19 -7.16 38.28 -2.00
CA GLN A 19 -6.13 38.21 -3.02
C GLN A 19 -4.96 37.37 -2.52
N PHE A 20 -4.82 36.14 -3.04
CA PHE A 20 -3.73 35.22 -2.71
C PHE A 20 -2.72 35.14 -3.88
N PRO A 21 -1.92 36.21 -4.09
CA PRO A 21 -1.06 36.32 -5.27
C PRO A 21 -0.03 35.19 -5.40
N GLN A 22 0.36 34.57 -4.28
CA GLN A 22 1.28 33.42 -4.26
C GLN A 22 0.63 32.12 -4.76
N ILE A 23 -0.69 31.98 -4.64
CA ILE A 23 -1.44 30.84 -5.18
C ILE A 23 -1.68 31.09 -6.67
N ASP A 24 -2.11 32.30 -7.02
CA ASP A 24 -2.38 32.68 -8.42
C ASP A 24 -1.12 32.58 -9.29
N ALA A 25 0.04 32.99 -8.77
CA ALA A 25 1.33 32.91 -9.47
C ALA A 25 1.72 31.48 -9.92
N ARG A 26 1.11 30.44 -9.35
CA ARG A 26 1.35 29.04 -9.77
C ARG A 26 0.53 28.63 -11.00
N VAL A 27 -0.51 29.39 -11.35
CA VAL A 27 -1.36 29.11 -12.51
C VAL A 27 -0.76 29.80 -13.75
N PRO A 28 -0.34 29.06 -14.78
CA PRO A 28 0.18 29.62 -16.03
C PRO A 28 -0.85 30.50 -16.75
N GLU A 29 -0.40 31.54 -17.45
CA GLU A 29 -1.29 32.52 -18.09
C GLU A 29 -2.17 31.95 -19.20
N ALA A 30 -1.68 30.88 -19.85
CA ALA A 30 -2.44 30.10 -20.81
C ALA A 30 -3.64 29.37 -20.18
N GLU A 31 -3.54 28.97 -18.91
CA GLU A 31 -4.62 28.29 -18.18
C GLU A 31 -5.63 29.27 -17.58
N ARG A 32 -5.19 30.49 -17.25
CA ARG A 32 -6.08 31.55 -16.71
C ARG A 32 -7.08 32.09 -17.72
N THR A 33 -6.68 32.12 -18.99
CA THR A 33 -7.49 32.64 -20.11
C THR A 33 -8.09 31.54 -20.97
N GLY A 34 -7.74 30.29 -20.67
CA GLY A 34 -8.23 29.12 -21.38
C GLY A 34 -9.71 28.87 -21.14
N PRO A 35 -10.37 28.12 -22.04
CA PRO A 35 -11.72 27.62 -21.79
C PRO A 35 -11.76 26.80 -20.50
N PRO A 36 -12.85 26.91 -19.70
CA PRO A 36 -13.00 26.09 -18.51
C PRO A 36 -12.97 24.60 -18.88
N PRO A 37 -12.41 23.75 -18.01
CA PRO A 37 -12.36 22.32 -18.27
C PRO A 37 -13.77 21.74 -18.35
N ALA A 38 -13.92 20.69 -19.16
CA ALA A 38 -15.18 19.96 -19.22
C ALA A 38 -15.52 19.38 -17.84
N LEU A 39 -16.71 19.70 -17.34
CA LEU A 39 -17.19 19.16 -16.07
C LEU A 39 -17.63 17.71 -16.26
N ILE A 40 -17.19 16.85 -15.35
CA ILE A 40 -17.63 15.46 -15.30
C ILE A 40 -18.92 15.39 -14.48
N ASP A 41 -19.93 14.70 -15.00
CA ASP A 41 -21.15 14.44 -14.24
C ASP A 41 -20.89 13.40 -13.14
N VAL A 42 -20.91 13.84 -11.88
CA VAL A 42 -20.64 13.01 -10.71
C VAL A 42 -21.85 12.24 -10.22
N LEU A 43 -23.07 12.60 -10.65
CA LEU A 43 -24.30 11.95 -10.22
C LEU A 43 -24.32 10.43 -10.53
N PRO A 44 -23.97 9.96 -11.75
CA PRO A 44 -23.93 8.53 -12.04
C PRO A 44 -22.86 7.79 -11.24
N LEU A 45 -21.71 8.44 -10.98
CA LEU A 45 -20.62 7.85 -10.19
C LEU A 45 -21.04 7.65 -8.73
N LEU A 46 -21.76 8.61 -8.16
CA LEU A 46 -22.31 8.51 -6.82
C LEU A 46 -23.38 7.42 -6.73
N ALA A 47 -24.28 7.35 -7.70
CA ALA A 47 -25.29 6.29 -7.77
C ALA A 47 -24.66 4.89 -7.85
N GLN A 48 -23.56 4.75 -8.59
CA GLN A 48 -22.81 3.50 -8.70
C GLN A 48 -22.11 3.13 -7.39
N ALA A 49 -21.48 4.10 -6.72
CA ALA A 49 -20.85 3.90 -5.41
C ALA A 49 -21.87 3.46 -4.36
N ASP A 50 -23.05 4.07 -4.33
CA ASP A 50 -24.13 3.69 -3.43
C ASP A 50 -24.65 2.28 -3.70
N ALA A 51 -24.80 1.90 -4.97
CA ALA A 51 -25.21 0.55 -5.35
C ALA A 51 -24.18 -0.50 -4.91
N ALA A 52 -22.89 -0.25 -5.14
CA ALA A 52 -21.81 -1.10 -4.68
C ALA A 52 -21.82 -1.24 -3.15
N GLN A 53 -22.00 -0.13 -2.43
CA GLN A 53 -22.06 -0.14 -0.97
C GLN A 53 -23.26 -0.93 -0.43
N ARG A 54 -24.43 -0.85 -1.07
CA ARG A 54 -25.59 -1.69 -0.71
C ARG A 54 -25.33 -3.18 -0.94
N SER A 55 -24.62 -3.53 -2.02
CA SER A 55 -24.29 -4.93 -2.34
C SER A 55 -23.25 -5.55 -1.37
N GLN A 56 -22.38 -4.72 -0.80
CA GLN A 56 -21.32 -5.16 0.11
C GLN A 56 -21.73 -5.09 1.59
N ARG A 57 -22.91 -4.57 1.92
CA ARG A 57 -23.40 -4.57 3.30
C ARG A 57 -23.66 -6.01 3.74
N LEU A 58 -22.90 -6.43 4.74
CA LEU A 58 -23.21 -7.63 5.52
C LEU A 58 -24.59 -7.46 6.12
N THR A 59 -25.56 -8.23 5.63
CA THR A 59 -26.91 -8.25 6.20
C THR A 59 -26.92 -9.12 7.46
N PRO A 60 -27.89 -8.94 8.37
CA PRO A 60 -28.09 -9.86 9.49
C PRO A 60 -28.24 -11.32 9.04
N ALA A 61 -28.86 -11.55 7.87
CA ALA A 61 -28.97 -12.87 7.27
C ALA A 61 -27.61 -13.45 6.84
N THR A 62 -26.72 -12.64 6.28
CA THR A 62 -25.34 -13.03 5.95
C THR A 62 -24.56 -13.40 7.21
N GLY A 63 -24.72 -12.62 8.28
CA GLY A 63 -24.12 -12.90 9.59
C GLY A 63 -24.61 -14.23 10.18
N ALA A 64 -25.92 -14.49 10.13
CA ALA A 64 -26.50 -15.75 10.59
C ALA A 64 -26.01 -16.96 9.78
N ALA A 65 -25.92 -16.84 8.45
CA ALA A 65 -25.40 -17.90 7.58
C ALA A 65 -23.92 -18.21 7.86
N LEU A 66 -23.09 -17.19 8.07
CA LEU A 66 -21.69 -17.36 8.46
C LEU A 66 -21.55 -17.98 9.86
N GLY A 67 -22.38 -17.55 10.81
CA GLY A 67 -22.43 -18.13 12.16
C GLY A 67 -22.80 -19.61 12.16
N ALA A 68 -23.84 -19.99 11.41
CA ALA A 68 -24.24 -21.39 11.25
C ALA A 68 -23.13 -22.23 10.61
N ARG A 69 -22.44 -21.70 9.59
CA ARG A 69 -21.31 -22.38 8.95
C ARG A 69 -20.12 -22.53 9.90
N ALA A 70 -19.82 -21.51 10.71
CA ALA A 70 -18.77 -21.59 11.72
C ALA A 70 -19.09 -22.64 12.78
N GLN A 71 -20.34 -22.71 13.25
CA GLN A 71 -20.80 -23.74 14.19
C GLN A 71 -20.67 -25.14 13.58
N ALA A 72 -21.13 -25.34 12.33
CA ALA A 72 -20.98 -26.60 11.63
C ALA A 72 -19.52 -27.03 11.50
N LEU A 73 -18.62 -26.11 11.15
CA LEU A 73 -17.18 -26.39 11.08
C LEU A 73 -16.57 -26.71 12.45
N SER A 74 -16.99 -26.02 13.51
CA SER A 74 -16.51 -26.30 14.88
C SER A 74 -17.01 -27.65 15.40
N ALA A 75 -18.23 -28.05 15.06
CA ALA A 75 -18.78 -29.35 15.40
C ALA A 75 -18.06 -30.46 14.62
N GLN A 76 -17.74 -30.21 13.34
CA GLN A 76 -16.93 -31.11 12.52
C GLN A 76 -15.49 -31.25 13.05
N ALA A 77 -14.94 -30.19 13.66
CA ALA A 77 -13.59 -30.18 14.22
C ALA A 77 -13.47 -30.95 15.55
N ALA A 78 -14.59 -31.27 16.22
CA ALA A 78 -14.63 -32.15 17.38
C ALA A 78 -14.81 -33.62 16.94
N PRO A 79 -13.87 -34.18 16.17
CA PRO A 79 -12.80 -35.01 16.76
C PRO A 79 -11.47 -34.99 15.96
N HIS A 80 -11.06 -33.85 15.39
CA HIS A 80 -9.77 -33.73 14.68
C HIS A 80 -8.62 -33.22 15.56
N THR A 81 -8.74 -33.33 16.89
CA THR A 81 -7.59 -33.26 17.81
C THR A 81 -6.65 -34.45 17.66
N ALA A 82 -7.07 -35.51 16.97
CA ALA A 82 -6.14 -36.42 16.32
C ALA A 82 -5.47 -35.67 15.16
N ARG A 83 -4.37 -34.97 15.46
CA ARG A 83 -3.37 -34.57 14.48
C ARG A 83 -3.20 -35.76 13.53
N PRO A 84 -3.52 -35.65 12.23
CA PRO A 84 -3.30 -36.76 11.32
C PRO A 84 -1.84 -37.15 11.49
N ALA A 85 -1.59 -38.43 11.79
CA ALA A 85 -0.25 -38.94 12.05
C ALA A 85 0.63 -38.42 10.91
N ARG A 86 1.50 -37.46 11.22
CA ARG A 86 2.34 -36.86 10.20
C ARG A 86 3.18 -38.02 9.68
N PRO A 87 3.17 -38.31 8.37
CA PRO A 87 3.93 -39.43 7.85
C PRO A 87 5.39 -39.22 8.24
N ALA A 88 6.07 -40.24 8.76
CA ALA A 88 7.46 -40.15 9.22
C ALA A 88 8.40 -39.54 8.15
N ALA A 89 8.04 -39.70 6.87
CA ALA A 89 8.71 -39.07 5.73
C ALA A 89 8.65 -37.53 5.73
N GLN A 90 7.57 -36.90 6.21
CA GLN A 90 7.47 -35.44 6.33
C GLN A 90 8.33 -34.91 7.47
N ASP A 91 8.41 -35.61 8.61
CA ASP A 91 9.28 -35.20 9.72
C ASP A 91 10.76 -35.38 9.36
N ALA A 92 11.11 -36.48 8.69
CA ALA A 92 12.46 -36.69 8.15
C ALA A 92 12.84 -35.59 7.13
N ARG A 93 11.90 -35.19 6.27
CA ARG A 93 12.11 -34.10 5.30
C ARG A 93 12.32 -32.75 5.98
N LEU A 94 11.55 -32.44 7.03
CA LEU A 94 11.72 -31.21 7.80
C LEU A 94 13.09 -31.18 8.49
N GLN A 95 13.51 -32.29 9.11
CA GLN A 95 14.84 -32.41 9.72
C GLN A 95 15.95 -32.19 8.69
N ALA A 96 15.88 -32.84 7.53
CA ALA A 96 16.86 -32.67 6.46
C ALA A 96 16.95 -31.22 5.95
N LEU A 97 15.81 -30.52 5.86
CA LEU A 97 15.77 -29.11 5.47
C LEU A 97 16.40 -28.21 6.54
N THR A 98 16.13 -28.47 7.82
CA THR A 98 16.72 -27.71 8.93
C THR A 98 18.24 -27.90 8.98
N THR A 99 18.74 -29.14 8.89
CA THR A 99 20.18 -29.42 8.84
C THR A 99 20.84 -28.73 7.64
N ARG A 100 20.20 -28.76 6.47
CA ARG A 100 20.72 -28.07 5.28
C ARG A 100 20.75 -26.55 5.47
N ALA A 101 19.74 -25.96 6.10
CA ALA A 101 19.71 -24.54 6.37
C ALA A 101 20.82 -24.12 7.35
N GLU A 102 21.09 -24.92 8.37
CA GLU A 102 22.21 -24.70 9.30
C GLU A 102 23.56 -24.81 8.59
N ALA A 103 23.75 -25.81 7.73
CA ALA A 103 24.96 -25.96 6.94
C ALA A 103 25.20 -24.76 6.01
N LEU A 104 24.14 -24.23 5.39
CA LEU A 104 24.22 -23.03 4.54
C LEU A 104 24.52 -21.76 5.34
N ARG A 105 24.05 -21.65 6.58
CA ARG A 105 24.38 -20.51 7.46
C ARG A 105 25.82 -20.58 7.98
N ALA A 106 26.34 -21.77 8.22
CA ALA A 106 27.72 -21.98 8.69
C ALA A 106 28.75 -21.90 7.55
N ALA A 107 28.33 -22.14 6.30
CA ALA A 107 29.20 -22.06 5.14
C ALA A 107 29.61 -20.60 4.84
N PRO A 108 30.87 -20.35 4.49
CA PRO A 108 31.31 -19.03 4.08
C PRO A 108 30.63 -18.61 2.76
N VAL A 109 29.99 -17.44 2.75
CA VAL A 109 29.25 -16.88 1.60
C VAL A 109 30.16 -16.68 0.36
N ILE A 110 31.45 -16.48 0.59
CA ILE A 110 32.48 -16.39 -0.45
C ILE A 110 33.54 -17.44 -0.12
N ALA A 111 33.83 -18.31 -1.09
CA ALA A 111 34.90 -19.29 -0.95
C ALA A 111 36.24 -18.55 -0.72
N PRO A 112 37.14 -19.06 0.14
CA PRO A 112 38.41 -18.38 0.43
C PRO A 112 39.20 -18.02 -0.82
N ALA A 113 39.26 -18.95 -1.80
CA ALA A 113 39.93 -18.72 -3.07
C ALA A 113 39.32 -17.57 -3.90
N ASP A 114 38.00 -17.37 -3.84
CA ASP A 114 37.34 -16.26 -4.52
C ASP A 114 37.55 -14.94 -3.79
N ARG A 115 37.67 -14.97 -2.46
CA ARG A 115 38.05 -13.81 -1.65
C ARG A 115 39.48 -13.36 -1.97
N ASP A 116 40.43 -14.29 -2.03
CA ASP A 116 41.82 -14.00 -2.38
C ASP A 116 41.94 -13.37 -3.78
N ARG A 117 41.11 -13.83 -4.74
CA ARG A 117 41.04 -13.24 -6.09
C ARG A 117 40.47 -11.82 -6.11
N LEU A 118 39.50 -11.53 -5.25
CA LEU A 118 38.95 -10.17 -5.11
C LEU A 118 39.95 -9.23 -4.46
N GLU A 119 40.67 -9.69 -3.44
CA GLU A 119 41.68 -8.91 -2.71
C GLU A 119 42.95 -8.64 -3.55
N THR A 120 43.35 -9.59 -4.38
CA THR A 120 44.50 -9.44 -5.30
C THR A 120 44.17 -8.55 -6.51
N GLY A 121 42.89 -8.19 -6.70
CA GLY A 121 42.41 -7.41 -7.84
C GLY A 121 42.36 -8.24 -9.12
N ALA A 122 41.16 -8.63 -9.55
CA ALA A 122 40.99 -9.39 -10.78
C ALA A 122 41.39 -8.54 -12.01
N ILE A 123 42.47 -8.93 -12.68
CA ILE A 123 42.80 -8.44 -14.03
C ILE A 123 41.64 -8.86 -14.95
N ARG A 124 41.00 -7.89 -15.63
CA ARG A 124 39.93 -8.19 -16.61
C ARG A 124 40.46 -9.19 -17.64
N PRO A 125 39.72 -10.26 -17.97
CA PRO A 125 40.12 -11.15 -19.04
C PRO A 125 40.17 -10.38 -20.37
N ALA A 126 41.26 -10.57 -21.12
CA ALA A 126 41.52 -9.88 -22.40
C ALA A 126 40.46 -10.11 -23.49
N ALA A 127 39.46 -10.97 -23.26
CA ALA A 127 38.37 -11.25 -24.19
C ALA A 127 37.29 -10.15 -24.25
N LEU A 128 37.46 -9.03 -23.54
CA LEU A 128 36.57 -7.86 -23.56
C LEU A 128 37.32 -6.54 -23.87
N GLN A 129 38.42 -6.62 -24.63
CA GLN A 129 39.02 -5.49 -25.33
C GLN A 129 38.88 -5.72 -26.84
#